data_AF-A0A7Z9ZMW9-F1
#
_entry.id   AF-A0A7Z9ZMW9-F1
#
_cell.length_a   1.000
_cell.length_b   1.000
_cell.length_c   1.000
_cell.angle_alpha   90.00
_cell.angle_beta   90.00
_cell.angle_gamma   90.00
#
_symmetry.space_group_name_H-M   'P 1'
#
loop_
_entity.id
_entity.type
_entity.pdbx_description
1 polymer ?
#
loop_
_entity_poly.entity_id
_entity_poly.type
_entity_poly.pdbx_seq_one_letter_code
_entity_poly.pdbx_strand_id
1 'polypeptide(L)'
;MREDTTKNPPHITHVERKIYKNLVLTHKMHKNQAESYQTETSVIKLLLIATTISVFIVLIAPLDYNISWGIKFGLALIDLFLILYESGFRPDEKLQIHKNAVSQLLNLRNTFAIAMSDYTLGRIDQKEFLHIRNKTSQRADSIYSSAPSVSRKSVRKAKDETRKYLSKNADYLLKEIKTKD
;
A
#
# COMPACT_ATOMS: atom_id res chain seq x y z
N MET A 1 34.29 23.64 33.59
CA MET A 1 34.52 22.79 32.39
C MET A 1 33.15 22.33 31.91
N ARG A 2 32.68 22.84 30.76
CA ARG A 2 31.48 22.32 30.12
C ARG A 2 31.83 20.98 29.52
N GLU A 3 31.20 19.92 29.98
CA GLU A 3 31.28 18.60 29.37
C GLU A 3 30.86 18.72 27.90
N ASP A 4 31.80 18.42 27.03
CA ASP A 4 31.65 18.43 25.59
C ASP A 4 30.71 17.28 25.19
N THR A 5 29.44 17.60 24.96
CA THR A 5 28.40 16.64 24.55
C THR A 5 28.59 16.09 23.12
N THR A 6 29.75 16.31 22.48
CA THR A 6 30.03 15.89 21.09
C THR A 6 30.58 14.48 20.94
N LYS A 7 30.73 13.69 22.01
CA LYS A 7 31.34 12.35 21.95
C LYS A 7 30.34 11.18 21.81
N ASN A 8 29.33 11.33 20.97
CA ASN A 8 28.65 10.14 20.45
C ASN A 8 28.55 10.25 18.93
N PRO A 9 29.12 9.29 18.16
CA PRO A 9 28.98 9.30 16.72
C PRO A 9 27.50 9.30 16.34
N PRO A 10 27.12 9.94 15.22
CA PRO A 10 25.74 9.99 14.77
C PRO A 10 25.22 8.56 14.59
N HIS A 11 24.29 8.17 15.46
CA HIS A 11 23.76 6.82 15.50
C HIS A 11 22.24 6.86 15.46
N ILE A 12 21.66 5.95 14.68
CA ILE A 12 20.21 5.77 14.62
C ILE A 12 19.76 5.03 15.88
N THR A 13 18.86 5.62 16.65
CA THR A 13 18.33 4.98 17.85
C THR A 13 17.25 3.95 17.51
N HIS A 14 16.85 3.17 18.51
CA HIS A 14 15.72 2.23 18.37
C HIS A 14 14.42 2.92 17.92
N VAL A 15 14.20 4.19 18.31
CA VAL A 15 12.98 4.95 17.96
C VAL A 15 12.90 5.19 16.45
N GLU A 16 13.97 5.68 15.82
CA GLU A 16 13.97 5.93 14.38
C GLU A 16 13.83 4.62 13.58
N ARG A 17 14.45 3.53 14.04
CA ARG A 17 14.29 2.21 13.43
C ARG A 17 12.83 1.74 13.48
N LYS A 18 12.15 1.98 14.61
CA LYS A 18 10.73 1.65 14.78
C LYS A 18 9.85 2.48 13.85
N ILE A 19 10.11 3.79 13.71
CA ILE A 19 9.40 4.66 12.75
C ILE A 19 9.56 4.13 11.33
N TYR A 20 10.81 3.85 10.91
CA TYR A 20 11.07 3.31 9.57
C TYR A 20 10.35 1.98 9.32
N LYS A 21 10.41 1.06 10.29
CA LYS A 21 9.69 -0.22 10.23
C LYS A 21 8.18 -0.03 10.06
N ASN A 22 7.59 0.93 10.77
CA ASN A 22 6.16 1.23 10.66
C ASN A 22 5.79 1.84 9.30
N LEU A 23 6.64 2.69 8.73
CA LEU A 23 6.47 3.21 7.37
C LEU A 23 6.50 2.08 6.33
N VAL A 24 7.48 1.18 6.41
CA VAL A 24 7.58 -0.01 5.53
C VAL A 24 6.34 -0.87 5.68
N LEU A 25 5.92 -1.17 6.91
CA LEU A 25 4.77 -2.02 7.18
C LEU A 25 3.50 -1.44 6.59
N THR A 26 3.22 -0.18 6.87
CA THR A 26 1.97 0.48 6.44
C THR A 26 1.91 0.64 4.93
N HIS A 27 3.05 0.98 4.30
CA HIS A 27 3.18 0.97 2.84
C HIS A 27 2.80 -0.41 2.26
N LYS A 28 3.32 -1.50 2.84
CA LYS A 28 2.99 -2.86 2.37
C LYS A 28 1.54 -3.25 2.64
N MET A 29 0.95 -2.80 3.75
CA MET A 29 -0.47 -3.03 4.05
C MET A 29 -1.37 -2.46 2.96
N HIS A 30 -1.17 -1.19 2.59
CA HIS A 30 -1.95 -0.56 1.51
C HIS A 30 -1.62 -1.11 0.13
N LYS A 31 -0.35 -1.50 -0.13
CA LYS A 31 0.02 -2.15 -1.39
C LYS A 31 -0.72 -3.46 -1.58
N ASN A 32 -0.74 -4.32 -0.56
CA ASN A 32 -1.43 -5.60 -0.61
C ASN A 32 -2.96 -5.43 -0.73
N GLN A 33 -3.52 -4.39 -0.10
CA GLN A 33 -4.93 -4.07 -0.24
C GLN A 33 -5.27 -3.55 -1.65
N ALA A 34 -4.41 -2.71 -2.24
CA ALA A 34 -4.54 -2.25 -3.61
C ALA A 34 -4.45 -3.43 -4.60
N GLU A 35 -3.50 -4.35 -4.43
CA GLU A 35 -3.41 -5.56 -5.27
C GLU A 35 -4.71 -6.38 -5.22
N SER A 36 -5.31 -6.53 -4.04
CA SER A 36 -6.60 -7.23 -3.89
C SER A 36 -7.73 -6.55 -4.67
N TYR A 37 -7.89 -5.23 -4.52
CA TYR A 37 -8.92 -4.50 -5.25
C TYR A 37 -8.64 -4.43 -6.75
N GLN A 38 -7.37 -4.44 -7.16
CA GLN A 38 -7.00 -4.50 -8.57
C GLN A 38 -7.44 -5.82 -9.19
N THR A 39 -7.19 -6.95 -8.54
CA THR A 39 -7.68 -8.25 -9.00
C THR A 39 -9.20 -8.27 -9.05
N GLU A 40 -9.88 -7.82 -8.00
CA GLU A 40 -11.34 -7.77 -7.94
C GLU A 40 -11.93 -6.95 -9.08
N THR A 41 -11.42 -5.72 -9.27
CA THR A 41 -11.84 -4.82 -10.35
C THR A 41 -11.63 -5.45 -11.73
N SER A 42 -10.46 -6.04 -11.98
CA SER A 42 -10.17 -6.67 -13.26
C SER A 42 -11.12 -7.83 -13.56
N VAL A 43 -11.44 -8.64 -12.54
CA VAL A 43 -12.39 -9.75 -12.69
C VAL A 43 -13.80 -9.24 -13.00
N ILE A 44 -14.28 -8.22 -12.26
CA ILE A 44 -15.61 -7.64 -12.48
C ILE A 44 -15.72 -7.05 -13.89
N LYS A 45 -14.72 -6.29 -14.34
CA LYS A 45 -14.69 -5.72 -15.69
C LYS A 45 -14.71 -6.80 -16.76
N LEU A 46 -13.94 -7.87 -16.57
CA LEU A 46 -13.94 -9.00 -17.50
C LEU A 46 -15.31 -9.69 -17.54
N LEU A 47 -15.94 -9.90 -16.39
CA LEU A 47 -17.27 -10.49 -16.31
C LEU A 47 -18.31 -9.61 -17.01
N LEU A 48 -18.30 -8.29 -16.77
CA LEU A 48 -19.19 -7.34 -17.44
C LEU A 48 -19.03 -7.38 -18.96
N ILE A 49 -17.80 -7.38 -19.46
CA ILE A 49 -17.54 -7.50 -20.90
C ILE A 49 -18.09 -8.83 -21.44
N ALA A 50 -17.83 -9.93 -20.74
CA ALA A 50 -18.30 -11.25 -21.15
C ALA A 50 -19.83 -11.37 -21.13
N THR A 51 -20.51 -10.85 -20.11
CA THR A 51 -21.97 -10.85 -20.00
C THR A 51 -22.60 -9.95 -21.05
N THR A 52 -22.07 -8.74 -21.25
CA THR A 52 -22.54 -7.82 -22.29
C THR A 52 -22.43 -8.45 -23.69
N ILE A 53 -21.29 -9.07 -24.01
CA ILE A 53 -21.10 -9.78 -25.30
C ILE A 53 -22.10 -10.95 -25.42
N SER A 54 -22.30 -11.72 -24.35
CA SER A 54 -23.22 -12.86 -24.35
C SER A 54 -24.67 -12.43 -24.57
N VAL A 55 -25.10 -11.34 -23.91
CA VAL A 55 -26.43 -10.74 -24.13
C VAL A 55 -26.59 -10.35 -25.59
N PHE A 56 -25.59 -9.70 -26.19
CA PHE A 56 -25.64 -9.28 -27.59
C PHE A 56 -25.74 -10.48 -28.55
N ILE A 57 -24.94 -11.53 -28.34
CA ILE A 57 -24.97 -12.75 -29.16
C ILE A 57 -26.35 -13.42 -29.09
N VAL A 58 -26.91 -13.58 -27.89
CA VAL A 58 -28.22 -14.21 -27.70
C VAL A 58 -29.34 -13.35 -28.28
N LEU A 59 -29.18 -12.02 -28.30
CA LEU A 59 -30.15 -11.11 -28.92
C LEU A 59 -30.25 -11.31 -30.44
N ILE A 60 -29.12 -11.50 -31.12
CA ILE A 60 -29.04 -11.63 -32.58
C ILE A 60 -29.15 -13.08 -33.10
N ALA A 61 -28.97 -14.08 -32.23
CA ALA A 61 -29.00 -15.48 -32.63
C ALA A 61 -30.42 -15.95 -32.97
N PRO A 62 -30.60 -16.71 -34.08
CA PRO A 62 -31.86 -17.38 -34.38
C PRO A 62 -32.04 -18.57 -33.42
N LEU A 63 -32.75 -18.34 -32.32
CA LEU A 63 -33.00 -19.32 -31.25
C LEU A 63 -34.50 -19.63 -31.15
N ASP A 64 -34.84 -20.88 -30.81
CA ASP A 64 -36.20 -21.28 -30.47
C ASP A 64 -36.80 -20.37 -29.36
N TYR A 65 -38.03 -19.92 -29.59
CA TYR A 65 -38.64 -18.79 -28.88
C TYR A 65 -38.65 -18.97 -27.34
N ASN A 66 -38.94 -20.18 -26.85
CA ASN A 66 -39.09 -20.43 -25.41
C ASN A 66 -37.75 -20.59 -24.68
N ILE A 67 -36.74 -21.19 -25.30
CA ILE A 67 -35.40 -21.34 -24.70
C ILE A 67 -34.64 -20.00 -24.75
N SER A 68 -34.88 -19.21 -25.79
CA SER A 68 -34.28 -17.89 -26.01
C SER A 68 -34.64 -16.89 -24.89
N TRP A 69 -35.88 -16.86 -24.42
CA TRP A 69 -36.33 -15.88 -23.41
C TRP A 69 -35.74 -16.11 -22.02
N GLY A 70 -35.67 -17.35 -21.56
CA GLY A 70 -35.11 -17.68 -20.24
C GLY A 70 -33.61 -17.33 -20.14
N ILE A 71 -32.85 -17.64 -21.20
CA ILE A 71 -31.42 -17.34 -21.27
C ILE A 71 -31.18 -15.82 -21.34
N LYS A 72 -31.96 -15.09 -22.14
CA LYS A 72 -31.90 -13.61 -22.23
C LYS A 72 -32.14 -12.96 -20.88
N PHE A 73 -33.19 -13.38 -20.18
CA PHE A 73 -33.54 -12.83 -18.88
C PHE A 73 -32.48 -13.13 -17.82
N GLY A 74 -31.96 -14.36 -17.78
CA GLY A 74 -30.89 -14.74 -16.86
C GLY A 74 -29.61 -13.94 -17.08
N LEU A 75 -29.16 -13.78 -18.34
CA LEU A 75 -27.98 -12.98 -18.66
C LEU A 75 -28.17 -11.49 -18.31
N ALA A 76 -29.34 -10.92 -18.60
CA ALA A 76 -29.65 -9.54 -18.26
C ALA A 76 -29.67 -9.28 -16.74
N LEU A 77 -30.16 -10.24 -15.95
CA LEU A 77 -30.11 -10.15 -14.48
C LEU A 77 -28.69 -10.19 -13.94
N ILE A 78 -27.82 -11.06 -14.49
CA ILE A 78 -26.41 -11.13 -14.10
C ILE A 78 -25.71 -9.81 -14.45
N ASP A 79 -25.94 -9.28 -15.65
CA ASP A 79 -25.35 -8.02 -16.11
C ASP A 79 -25.79 -6.85 -15.23
N LEU A 80 -27.10 -6.75 -14.94
CA LEU A 80 -27.65 -5.76 -14.00
C LEU A 80 -27.02 -5.88 -12.60
N PHE A 81 -26.87 -7.11 -12.09
CA PHE A 81 -26.23 -7.34 -10.79
C PHE A 81 -24.77 -6.86 -10.76
N LEU A 82 -24.00 -7.14 -11.81
CA LEU A 82 -22.61 -6.69 -11.92
C LEU A 82 -22.51 -5.17 -11.99
N ILE A 83 -23.39 -4.50 -12.75
CA ILE A 83 -23.45 -3.04 -12.84
C ILE A 83 -23.79 -2.41 -11.48
N LEU A 84 -24.77 -2.97 -10.78
CA LEU A 84 -25.16 -2.53 -9.44
C LEU A 84 -24.03 -2.75 -8.43
N TYR A 85 -23.31 -3.86 -8.52
CA TYR A 85 -22.15 -4.13 -7.67
C TYR A 85 -21.03 -3.12 -7.91
N GLU A 86 -20.66 -2.85 -9.17
CA GLU A 86 -19.63 -1.88 -9.51
C GLU A 86 -20.00 -0.47 -9.05
N SER A 87 -21.26 -0.06 -9.27
CA SER A 87 -21.77 1.25 -8.88
C SER A 87 -21.89 1.44 -7.37
N GLY A 88 -22.30 0.39 -6.64
CA GLY A 88 -22.51 0.44 -5.20
C GLY A 88 -21.21 0.28 -4.40
N PHE A 89 -20.35 -0.67 -4.78
CA PHE A 89 -19.15 -0.99 -4.02
C PHE A 89 -17.91 -0.20 -4.47
N ARG A 90 -17.92 0.34 -5.69
CA ARG A 90 -16.89 1.21 -6.30
C ARG A 90 -15.45 0.68 -6.03
N PRO A 91 -15.13 -0.56 -6.42
CA PRO A 91 -13.84 -1.18 -6.13
C PRO A 91 -12.67 -0.40 -6.75
N ASP A 92 -12.89 0.23 -7.90
CA ASP A 92 -11.92 1.13 -8.55
C ASP A 92 -11.52 2.32 -7.67
N GLU A 93 -12.47 2.93 -6.96
CA GLU A 93 -12.17 4.07 -6.11
C GLU A 93 -11.38 3.65 -4.88
N LYS A 94 -11.77 2.54 -4.27
CA LYS A 94 -11.02 1.95 -3.16
C LYS A 94 -9.59 1.61 -3.60
N LEU A 95 -9.42 1.07 -4.81
CA LEU A 95 -8.12 0.82 -5.41
C LEU A 95 -7.31 2.12 -5.53
N GLN A 96 -7.89 3.20 -6.08
CA GLN A 96 -7.18 4.47 -6.26
C GLN A 96 -6.79 5.11 -4.94
N ILE A 97 -7.67 5.10 -3.93
CA ILE A 97 -7.35 5.63 -2.60
C ILE A 97 -6.16 4.89 -2.00
N HIS A 98 -6.13 3.55 -2.08
CA HIS A 98 -4.99 2.76 -1.61
C HIS A 98 -3.72 3.01 -2.44
N LYS A 99 -3.80 3.15 -3.76
CA LYS A 99 -2.65 3.50 -4.62
C LYS A 99 -2.06 4.86 -4.25
N ASN A 100 -2.91 5.85 -3.95
CA ASN A 100 -2.47 7.16 -3.50
C ASN A 100 -1.72 7.06 -2.16
N ALA A 101 -2.30 6.35 -1.18
CA ALA A 101 -1.64 6.12 0.11
C ALA A 101 -0.28 5.39 -0.06
N VAL A 102 -0.19 4.40 -0.95
CA VAL A 102 1.07 3.71 -1.29
C VAL A 102 2.11 4.68 -1.82
N SER A 103 1.76 5.53 -2.78
CA SER A 103 2.68 6.50 -3.36
C SER A 103 3.24 7.46 -2.30
N GLN A 104 2.35 8.01 -1.46
CA GLN A 104 2.73 8.94 -0.39
C GLN A 104 3.64 8.26 0.65
N LEU A 105 3.30 7.05 1.09
CA LEU A 105 4.11 6.30 2.06
C LEU A 105 5.45 5.85 1.48
N LEU A 106 5.50 5.51 0.19
CA LEU A 106 6.73 5.14 -0.49
C LEU A 106 7.72 6.30 -0.51
N ASN A 107 7.24 7.49 -0.89
CA ASN A 107 8.04 8.70 -0.87
C ASN A 107 8.56 9.00 0.54
N LEU A 108 7.66 8.99 1.53
CA LEU A 108 7.99 9.25 2.92
C LEU A 108 9.04 8.29 3.49
N ARG A 109 8.88 6.99 3.20
CA ARG A 109 9.83 5.94 3.57
C ARG A 109 11.20 6.18 2.95
N ASN A 110 11.25 6.49 1.65
CA ASN A 110 12.51 6.71 0.94
C ASN A 110 13.23 7.96 1.45
N THR A 111 12.51 9.08 1.63
CA THR A 111 13.07 10.31 2.23
C THR A 111 13.66 10.03 3.61
N PHE A 112 12.94 9.29 4.45
CA PHE A 112 13.42 8.98 5.80
C PHE A 112 14.64 8.04 5.78
N ALA A 113 14.67 7.03 4.90
CA ALA A 113 15.84 6.16 4.74
C ALA A 113 17.08 6.92 4.29
N ILE A 114 16.92 7.86 3.33
CA ILE A 114 18.01 8.72 2.86
C ILE A 114 18.53 9.58 4.02
N ALA A 115 17.63 10.23 4.76
CA ALA A 115 18.02 11.05 5.92
C ALA A 115 18.72 10.23 7.01
N MET A 116 18.28 9.00 7.28
CA MET A 116 18.98 8.09 8.19
C MET A 116 20.39 7.79 7.69
N SER A 117 20.55 7.51 6.40
CA SER A 117 21.86 7.25 5.78
C SER A 117 22.76 8.48 5.87
N ASP A 118 22.28 9.65 5.48
CA ASP A 118 23.05 10.88 5.46
C ASP A 118 23.46 11.29 6.88
N TYR A 119 22.61 11.08 7.88
CA TYR A 119 22.95 11.31 9.28
C TYR A 119 24.06 10.35 9.75
N THR A 120 23.94 9.04 9.47
CA THR A 120 24.99 8.06 9.83
C THR A 120 26.32 8.31 9.14
N LEU A 121 26.31 8.91 7.95
CA LEU A 121 27.51 9.29 7.21
C LEU A 121 28.05 10.68 7.61
N GLY A 122 27.42 11.37 8.56
CA GLY A 122 27.81 12.71 9.00
C GLY A 122 27.61 13.80 7.95
N ARG A 123 26.79 13.55 6.92
CA ARG A 123 26.49 14.52 5.85
C ARG A 123 25.49 15.58 6.28
N ILE A 124 24.62 15.24 7.23
CA ILE A 124 23.67 16.16 7.88
C ILE A 124 23.90 16.14 9.39
N ASP A 125 23.63 17.28 10.03
CA ASP A 125 23.75 17.38 11.49
C ASP A 125 22.51 16.78 12.20
N GLN A 126 22.60 16.67 13.53
CA GLN A 126 21.50 16.16 14.34
C GLN A 126 20.25 17.03 14.27
N LYS A 127 20.40 18.35 14.15
CA LYS A 127 19.27 19.29 14.14
C LYS A 127 18.45 19.12 12.86
N GLU A 128 19.12 19.00 11.72
CA GLU A 128 18.53 18.71 10.42
C GLU A 128 17.86 17.33 10.40
N PHE A 129 18.54 16.30 10.91
CA PHE A 129 17.95 14.96 11.01
C PHE A 129 16.66 14.94 11.86
N LEU A 130 16.67 15.61 13.02
CA LEU A 130 15.50 15.74 13.89
C LEU A 130 14.36 16.50 13.20
N HIS A 131 14.68 17.54 12.43
CA HIS A 131 13.68 18.26 11.64
C HIS A 131 13.02 17.33 10.60
N ILE A 132 13.81 16.57 9.85
CA ILE A 132 13.29 15.60 8.87
C ILE A 132 12.46 14.52 9.55
N ARG A 133 12.92 13.98 10.69
CA ARG A 133 12.18 12.97 11.46
C ARG A 133 10.81 13.48 11.91
N ASN A 134 10.76 14.69 12.48
CA ASN A 134 9.51 15.27 12.97
C ASN A 134 8.54 15.54 11.81
N LYS A 135 9.04 16.12 10.71
CA LYS A 135 8.26 16.34 9.48
C LYS A 135 7.77 15.03 8.87
N THR A 136 8.59 13.98 8.93
CA THR A 136 8.22 12.64 8.47
C THR A 136 7.08 12.08 9.31
N SER A 137 7.17 12.20 10.63
CA SER A 137 6.15 11.69 11.56
C SER A 137 4.82 12.42 11.37
N GLN A 138 4.85 13.76 11.28
CA GLN A 138 3.65 14.56 11.03
C GLN A 138 2.96 14.20 9.71
N ARG A 139 3.74 13.97 8.65
CA ARG A 139 3.21 13.51 7.36
C ARG A 139 2.65 12.10 7.45
N ALA A 140 3.31 11.20 8.18
CA ALA A 140 2.81 9.85 8.40
C ALA A 140 1.45 9.88 9.09
N ASP A 141 1.29 10.68 10.14
CA ASP A 141 0.02 10.81 10.88
C ASP A 141 -1.11 11.36 10.01
N SER A 142 -0.81 12.35 9.15
CA SER A 142 -1.78 12.86 8.17
C SER A 142 -2.21 11.78 7.19
N ILE A 143 -1.28 10.96 6.70
CA ILE A 143 -1.61 9.84 5.80
C ILE A 143 -2.46 8.83 6.55
N TYR A 144 -2.06 8.42 7.76
CA TYR A 144 -2.78 7.42 8.55
C TYR A 144 -4.21 7.84 8.88
N SER A 145 -4.43 9.13 9.16
CA SER A 145 -5.76 9.67 9.47
C SER A 145 -6.69 9.70 8.26
N SER A 146 -6.13 9.85 7.05
CA SER A 146 -6.90 9.87 5.79
C SER A 146 -7.00 8.51 5.10
N ALA A 147 -6.17 7.55 5.50
CA ALA A 147 -6.07 6.26 4.84
C ALA A 147 -7.25 5.35 5.23
N PRO A 148 -7.88 4.68 4.26
CA PRO A 148 -8.94 3.72 4.55
C PRO A 148 -8.40 2.48 5.25
N SER A 149 -9.28 1.83 6.02
CA SER A 149 -8.96 0.59 6.72
C SER A 149 -8.50 -0.52 5.76
N VAL A 150 -7.58 -1.36 6.22
CA VAL A 150 -7.09 -2.52 5.45
C VAL A 150 -7.60 -3.83 6.03
N SER A 151 -7.73 -4.85 5.19
CA SER A 151 -8.18 -6.17 5.64
C SER A 151 -7.13 -6.89 6.49
N ARG A 152 -7.59 -7.79 7.37
CA ARG A 152 -6.70 -8.65 8.18
C ARG A 152 -5.75 -9.49 7.32
N LYS A 153 -6.21 -9.94 6.14
CA LYS A 153 -5.40 -10.69 5.17
C LYS A 153 -4.23 -9.85 4.66
N SER A 154 -4.50 -8.60 4.27
CA SER A 154 -3.49 -7.64 3.85
C SER A 154 -2.49 -7.33 4.96
N VAL A 155 -2.95 -7.21 6.21
CA VAL A 155 -2.06 -7.00 7.38
C VAL A 155 -1.12 -8.18 7.59
N ARG A 156 -1.63 -9.42 7.56
CA ARG A 156 -0.79 -10.63 7.74
C ARG A 156 0.28 -10.73 6.65
N LYS A 157 -0.11 -10.61 5.39
CA LYS A 157 0.80 -10.64 4.24
C LYS A 157 1.87 -9.52 4.37
N ALA A 158 1.45 -8.31 4.72
CA ALA A 158 2.37 -7.19 4.90
C ALA A 158 3.38 -7.40 6.03
N LYS A 159 3.00 -8.04 7.14
CA LYS A 159 3.92 -8.36 8.23
C LYS A 159 5.03 -9.30 7.77
N ASP A 160 4.66 -10.38 7.07
CA ASP A 160 5.62 -11.37 6.57
C ASP A 160 6.58 -10.74 5.55
N GLU A 161 6.04 -9.98 4.61
CA GLU A 161 6.83 -9.27 3.62
C GLU A 161 7.74 -8.21 4.25
N THR A 162 7.26 -7.50 5.28
CA THR A 162 8.06 -6.50 6.00
C THR A 162 9.22 -7.18 6.70
N ARG A 163 8.99 -8.32 7.36
CA ARG A 163 10.05 -9.10 7.99
C ARG A 163 11.11 -9.52 6.97
N LYS A 164 10.71 -10.08 5.82
CA LYS A 164 11.64 -10.47 4.74
C LYS A 164 12.40 -9.28 4.15
N TYR A 165 11.73 -8.14 4.00
CA TYR A 165 12.36 -6.93 3.47
C TYR A 165 13.40 -6.37 4.45
N LEU A 166 13.05 -6.29 5.73
CA LEU A 166 13.98 -5.82 6.75
C LEU A 166 15.12 -6.82 6.91
N SER A 167 14.91 -8.14 6.92
CA SER A 167 16.03 -9.09 7.03
C SER A 167 17.03 -8.98 5.89
N LYS A 168 16.59 -8.66 4.67
CA LYS A 168 17.47 -8.47 3.51
C LYS A 168 18.18 -7.12 3.52
N ASN A 169 17.57 -6.09 4.11
CA ASN A 169 18.03 -4.71 4.03
C ASN A 169 18.52 -4.12 5.36
N ALA A 170 18.47 -4.90 6.44
CA ALA A 170 18.85 -4.50 7.79
C ALA A 170 20.37 -4.32 7.93
N ASP A 171 21.17 -5.04 7.14
CA ASP A 171 22.62 -5.01 7.28
C ASP A 171 23.22 -3.61 7.07
N TYR A 172 22.59 -2.75 6.25
CA TYR A 172 23.09 -1.40 5.97
C TYR A 172 22.33 -0.27 6.68
N LEU A 173 21.07 -0.48 7.11
CA LEU A 173 20.28 0.54 7.84
C LEU A 173 20.15 0.28 9.34
N LEU A 174 20.37 -0.97 9.77
CA LEU A 174 19.95 -1.48 11.08
C LEU A 174 21.03 -2.26 11.84
N LYS A 175 22.28 -2.36 11.35
CA LYS A 175 23.37 -2.83 12.21
C LYS A 175 23.66 -1.78 13.29
N GLU A 176 23.79 -2.22 14.53
CA GLU A 176 24.52 -1.47 15.54
C GLU A 176 25.94 -1.33 15.00
N ILE A 177 26.46 -0.10 14.93
CA ILE A 177 27.90 0.08 14.87
C ILE A 177 28.38 -0.49 16.20
N LYS A 178 28.79 -1.76 16.20
CA LYS A 178 29.64 -2.28 17.28
C LYS A 178 30.93 -1.49 17.15
N THR A 179 31.02 -0.38 17.89
CA THR A 179 32.31 0.22 18.23
C THR A 179 33.07 -0.88 18.94
N LYS A 180 34.06 -1.40 18.23
CA LYS A 180 35.08 -2.29 18.78
C LYS A 180 35.87 -1.40 19.74
N ASP A 181 35.69 -1.63 21.04
CA ASP A 181 36.67 -1.22 22.05
C ASP A 181 37.99 -1.95 21.81
#